data_AF-T0YUB4-F1
#
_entry.id   AF-T0YUB4-F1
#
_cell.length_a   1.000
_cell.length_b   1.000
_cell.length_c   1.000
_cell.angle_alpha   90.00
_cell.angle_beta   90.00
_cell.angle_gamma   90.00
#
_symmetry.space_group_name_H-M   'P 1'
#
loop_
_entity.id
_entity.type
_entity.pdbx_description
1 polymer ?
#
loop_
_entity_poly.entity_id
_entity_poly.type
_entity_poly.pdbx_seq_one_letter_code
_entity_poly.pdbx_strand_id
1 'polypeptide(L)'
;MAATPPQAILDAMLLLRARRYAEARAQLQAHLARAPASVQALWLLGGACQESGDLDAARAAFTQLLQLDPRWVPARVALGELLARAGQIDVAERTLRRALDDDPRFARAALSLAQLLRHAGRTREALSITSAARARSDDPDLLLEHALALRAWQRDAER
;
A
#
# COMPACT_ATOMS: atom_id res chain seq x y z
N MET A 1 -6.80 24.62 11.94
CA MET A 1 -6.69 25.34 10.66
C MET A 1 -5.91 24.44 9.71
N ALA A 2 -6.56 23.81 8.73
CA ALA A 2 -5.84 22.99 7.76
C ALA A 2 -4.95 23.92 6.93
N ALA A 3 -3.64 23.74 7.00
CA ALA A 3 -2.71 24.51 6.18
C ALA A 3 -3.06 24.28 4.71
N THR A 4 -3.23 25.37 3.95
CA THR A 4 -3.42 25.27 2.50
C THR A 4 -2.26 24.47 1.91
N PRO A 5 -2.51 23.37 1.19
CA PRO A 5 -1.43 22.58 0.61
C PRO A 5 -0.58 23.48 -0.30
N PRO A 6 0.76 23.40 -0.23
CA PRO A 6 1.63 24.18 -1.09
C PRO A 6 1.25 23.98 -2.56
N GLN A 7 1.34 25.04 -3.38
CA GLN A 7 0.98 24.97 -4.81
C GLN A 7 1.64 23.79 -5.54
N ALA A 8 2.91 23.50 -5.24
CA ALA A 8 3.64 22.37 -5.80
C ALA A 8 2.98 21.00 -5.53
N ILE A 9 2.29 20.85 -4.40
CA ILE A 9 1.56 19.63 -4.04
C ILE A 9 0.28 19.51 -4.87
N LEU A 10 -0.44 20.61 -5.06
CA LEU A 10 -1.63 20.66 -5.91
C LEU A 10 -1.27 20.35 -7.36
N ASP A 11 -0.22 20.98 -7.89
CA ASP A 11 0.26 20.75 -9.25
C ASP A 11 0.69 19.29 -9.44
N ALA A 12 1.42 18.72 -8.48
CA ALA A 12 1.81 17.31 -8.50
C ALA A 12 0.60 16.37 -8.50
N MET A 13 -0.46 16.65 -7.73
CA MET A 13 -1.70 15.86 -7.76
C MET A 13 -2.38 15.91 -9.13
N LEU A 14 -2.42 17.07 -9.79
CA LEU A 14 -2.97 17.21 -11.14
C LEU A 14 -2.15 16.41 -12.15
N LEU A 15 -0.82 16.47 -12.07
CA LEU A 15 0.09 15.70 -12.92
C LEU A 15 -0.10 14.19 -12.72
N LEU A 16 -0.23 13.73 -11.47
CA LEU A 16 -0.53 12.33 -11.15
C LEU A 16 -1.86 11.88 -11.75
N ARG A 17 -2.92 12.70 -11.65
CA ARG A 17 -4.22 12.40 -12.26
C ARG A 17 -4.13 12.34 -13.78
N ALA A 18 -3.27 13.15 -14.38
CA ALA A 18 -2.95 13.12 -15.81
C ALA A 18 -1.97 12.00 -16.21
N ARG A 19 -1.53 11.14 -15.27
CA ARG A 19 -0.50 10.11 -15.45
C ARG A 19 0.86 10.64 -15.94
N ARG A 20 1.13 11.92 -15.73
CA ARG A 20 2.41 12.59 -16.06
C ARG A 20 3.41 12.37 -14.91
N TYR A 21 3.78 11.10 -14.69
CA TYR A 21 4.53 10.68 -13.50
C TYR A 21 5.92 11.31 -13.42
N ALA A 22 6.64 11.44 -14.55
CA ALA A 22 7.98 12.04 -14.56
C ALA A 22 7.97 13.50 -14.08
N GLU A 23 6.97 14.28 -14.53
CA GLU A 23 6.83 15.68 -14.14
C GLU A 23 6.36 15.83 -12.71
N ALA A 24 5.43 14.98 -12.26
CA ALA A 24 5.02 14.93 -10.87
C ALA A 24 6.22 14.64 -9.95
N ARG A 25 7.07 13.66 -10.31
CA ARG A 25 8.29 13.32 -9.57
C ARG A 25 9.24 14.51 -9.49
N ALA A 26 9.52 15.18 -10.61
CA ALA A 26 10.42 16.32 -10.65
C ALA A 26 9.94 17.47 -9.73
N GLN A 27 8.65 17.79 -9.77
CA GLN A 27 8.08 18.82 -8.90
C GLN A 27 8.12 18.43 -7.42
N LEU A 28 7.79 17.18 -7.10
CA LEU A 28 7.81 16.68 -5.72
C LEU A 28 9.23 16.65 -5.15
N GLN A 29 10.22 16.26 -5.96
CA GLN A 29 11.63 16.29 -5.57
C GLN A 29 12.13 17.72 -5.33
N ALA A 30 11.77 18.67 -6.19
CA ALA A 30 12.11 20.08 -6.00
C ALA A 30 11.47 20.64 -4.71
N HIS A 31 10.24 20.24 -4.40
CA HIS A 31 9.58 20.60 -3.14
C HIS A 31 10.30 19.98 -1.93
N LEU A 32 10.62 18.68 -1.99
CA LEU A 32 11.30 17.95 -0.91
C LEU A 32 12.72 18.46 -0.66
N ALA A 33 13.41 19.01 -1.67
CA ALA A 33 14.71 19.66 -1.48
C ALA A 33 14.63 20.87 -0.52
N ARG A 34 13.47 21.54 -0.45
CA ARG A 34 13.23 22.68 0.45
C ARG A 34 12.49 22.28 1.73
N ALA A 35 11.69 21.22 1.66
CA ALA A 35 10.86 20.72 2.75
C ALA A 35 10.98 19.18 2.87
N PRO A 36 12.13 18.66 3.34
CA PRO A 36 12.42 17.22 3.32
C PRO A 36 11.52 16.38 4.25
N ALA A 37 10.86 17.04 5.21
CA ALA A 37 9.93 16.41 6.15
C ALA A 37 8.46 16.44 5.70
N SER A 38 8.18 16.75 4.42
CA SER A 38 6.81 16.81 3.90
C SER A 38 6.24 15.41 3.66
N VAL A 39 5.51 14.89 4.66
CA VAL A 39 4.80 13.58 4.61
C VAL A 39 3.91 13.46 3.37
N GLN A 40 3.17 14.51 3.05
CA GLN A 40 2.28 14.53 1.89
C GLN A 40 3.06 14.44 0.57
N ALA A 41 4.17 15.15 0.44
CA ALA A 41 5.01 15.09 -0.75
C ALA A 41 5.65 13.70 -0.93
N LEU A 42 6.12 13.09 0.16
CA LEU A 42 6.68 11.74 0.14
C LEU A 42 5.65 10.70 -0.26
N TRP A 43 4.39 10.83 0.19
CA TRP A 43 3.30 9.94 -0.22
C TRP A 43 3.07 10.03 -1.73
N LEU A 44 2.92 11.25 -2.25
CA LEU A 44 2.68 11.47 -3.67
C LEU A 44 3.88 11.02 -4.52
N LEU A 45 5.11 11.20 -4.02
CA LEU A 45 6.32 10.77 -4.72
C LEU A 45 6.37 9.24 -4.78
N GLY A 46 6.09 8.56 -3.67
CA GLY A 46 6.03 7.10 -3.63
C GLY A 46 4.98 6.55 -4.58
N GLY A 47 3.78 7.15 -4.60
CA GLY A 47 2.73 6.82 -5.56
C GLY A 47 3.15 7.05 -7.02
N ALA A 48 3.75 8.21 -7.33
CA ALA A 48 4.24 8.51 -8.68
C ALA A 48 5.28 7.50 -9.17
N CYS A 49 6.24 7.17 -8.30
CA CYS A 49 7.28 6.20 -8.59
C CYS A 49 6.70 4.80 -8.81
N GLN A 50 5.77 4.37 -7.95
CA GLN A 50 5.10 3.08 -8.06
C GLN A 50 4.35 2.93 -9.38
N GLU A 51 3.57 3.95 -9.77
CA GLU A 51 2.81 3.93 -11.03
C GLU A 51 3.71 4.01 -12.26
N SER A 52 4.89 4.63 -12.13
CA SER A 52 5.91 4.67 -13.20
C SER A 52 6.77 3.40 -13.29
N GLY A 53 6.61 2.45 -12.37
CA GLY A 53 7.39 1.21 -12.31
C GLY A 53 8.74 1.32 -11.61
N ASP A 54 9.10 2.50 -11.10
CA ASP A 54 10.34 2.72 -10.33
C ASP A 54 10.13 2.31 -8.86
N LEU A 55 10.12 1.00 -8.64
CA LEU A 55 9.78 0.40 -7.34
C LEU A 55 10.81 0.73 -6.24
N ASP A 56 12.08 0.92 -6.61
CA ASP A 56 13.13 1.30 -5.65
C ASP A 56 12.93 2.74 -5.16
N ALA A 57 12.65 3.69 -6.05
CA ALA A 57 12.33 5.06 -5.65
C ALA A 57 11.03 5.13 -4.83
N ALA A 58 10.03 4.32 -5.18
CA ALA A 58 8.78 4.22 -4.41
C ALA A 58 9.04 3.72 -2.98
N ARG A 59 9.85 2.67 -2.85
CA ARG A 59 10.26 2.12 -1.55
C ARG A 59 11.01 3.16 -0.71
N ALA A 60 11.93 3.90 -1.31
CA ALA A 60 12.68 4.95 -0.62
C ALA A 60 11.75 6.05 -0.08
N ALA A 61 10.81 6.53 -0.90
CA ALA A 61 9.85 7.56 -0.50
C ALA A 61 8.94 7.11 0.64
N PHE A 62 8.36 5.90 0.56
CA PHE A 62 7.52 5.36 1.64
C PHE A 62 8.32 5.05 2.92
N THR A 63 9.56 4.60 2.78
CA THR A 63 10.43 4.38 3.95
C THR A 63 10.75 5.68 4.66
N GLN A 64 11.10 6.74 3.91
CA GLN A 64 11.32 8.07 4.47
C GLN A 64 10.03 8.61 5.12
N LEU A 65 8.87 8.39 4.50
CA LEU A 65 7.58 8.77 5.09
C LEU A 65 7.39 8.09 6.44
N LEU A 66 7.60 6.78 6.52
CA LEU A 66 7.43 6.00 7.75
C LEU A 66 8.48 6.32 8.83
N GLN A 67 9.61 6.92 8.47
CA GLN A 67 10.55 7.49 9.45
C GLN A 67 9.99 8.76 10.11
N LEU A 68 9.23 9.56 9.36
CA LEU A 68 8.59 10.78 9.87
C LEU A 68 7.28 10.49 10.59
N ASP A 69 6.47 9.58 10.05
CA ASP A 69 5.23 9.10 10.66
C ASP A 69 5.19 7.56 10.67
N PRO A 70 5.70 6.93 11.74
CA PRO A 70 5.72 5.48 11.87
C PRO A 70 4.33 4.81 11.95
N ARG A 71 3.25 5.57 12.17
CA ARG A 71 1.89 5.01 12.30
C ARG A 71 1.05 5.23 11.05
N TRP A 72 1.66 5.71 9.97
CA TRP A 72 0.96 5.99 8.73
C TRP A 72 0.66 4.71 7.95
N VAL A 73 -0.45 4.06 8.32
CA VAL A 73 -0.90 2.76 7.80
C VAL A 73 -0.90 2.68 6.26
N PRO A 74 -1.36 3.70 5.50
CA PRO A 74 -1.36 3.61 4.04
C PRO A 74 0.04 3.43 3.42
N ALA A 75 1.10 4.09 3.93
CA ALA A 75 2.46 3.84 3.43
C ALA A 75 3.00 2.50 3.88
N ARG A 76 2.63 2.03 5.07
CA ARG A 76 3.03 0.69 5.53
C ARG A 76 2.46 -0.38 4.61
N VAL A 77 1.20 -0.24 4.19
CA VAL A 77 0.58 -1.13 3.20
C VAL A 77 1.28 -1.02 1.85
N ALA A 78 1.49 0.19 1.32
CA ALA A 78 2.17 0.39 0.05
C ALA A 78 3.58 -0.21 0.05
N LEU A 79 4.35 -0.04 1.13
CA LEU A 79 5.65 -0.67 1.31
C LEU A 79 5.54 -2.21 1.32
N GLY A 80 4.54 -2.77 2.02
CA GLY A 80 4.27 -4.21 2.02
C GLY A 80 3.97 -4.76 0.62
N GLU A 81 3.17 -4.04 -0.17
CA GLU A 81 2.86 -4.38 -1.56
C GLU A 81 4.11 -4.35 -2.45
N LEU A 82 4.97 -3.35 -2.29
CA LEU A 82 6.24 -3.26 -3.03
C LEU A 82 7.19 -4.41 -2.67
N LEU A 83 7.29 -4.76 -1.38
CA LEU A 83 8.11 -5.89 -0.91
C LEU A 83 7.61 -7.21 -1.48
N ALA A 84 6.29 -7.40 -1.54
CA ALA A 84 5.67 -8.58 -2.15
C ALA A 84 6.03 -8.69 -3.64
N ARG A 85 5.93 -7.58 -4.40
CA ARG A 85 6.33 -7.52 -5.82
C ARG A 85 7.81 -7.80 -6.03
N ALA A 86 8.66 -7.43 -5.06
CA ALA A 86 10.09 -7.72 -5.06
C ALA A 86 10.43 -9.16 -4.61
N GLY A 87 9.42 -10.02 -4.35
CA GLY A 87 9.62 -11.40 -3.92
C GLY A 87 10.02 -11.56 -2.44
N GLN A 88 10.04 -10.47 -1.66
CA GLN A 88 10.39 -10.50 -0.23
C GLN A 88 9.17 -10.87 0.63
N ILE A 89 8.62 -12.06 0.40
CA ILE A 89 7.34 -12.51 0.94
C ILE A 89 7.28 -12.41 2.47
N ASP A 90 8.30 -12.90 3.18
CA ASP A 90 8.31 -12.90 4.67
C ASP A 90 8.36 -11.49 5.27
N VAL A 91 9.03 -10.55 4.59
CA VAL A 91 9.12 -9.16 5.03
C VAL A 91 7.81 -8.44 4.72
N ALA A 92 7.24 -8.69 3.54
CA ALA A 92 5.95 -8.16 3.13
C ALA A 92 4.84 -8.59 4.10
N GLU A 93 4.78 -9.87 4.46
CA GLU A 93 3.77 -10.39 5.39
C GLU A 93 3.86 -9.71 6.76
N ARG A 94 5.06 -9.66 7.36
CA ARG A 94 5.25 -8.99 8.66
C ARG A 94 4.86 -7.51 8.59
N THR A 95 5.16 -6.85 7.48
CA THR A 95 4.82 -5.43 7.27
C THR A 95 3.31 -5.23 7.18
N LEU A 96 2.60 -6.08 6.43
CA LEU A 96 1.15 -6.02 6.25
C LEU A 96 0.37 -6.45 7.50
N ARG A 97 0.85 -7.45 8.24
CA ARG A 97 0.28 -7.81 9.56
C ARG A 97 0.36 -6.64 10.52
N ARG A 98 1.52 -5.97 10.61
CA ARG A 98 1.66 -4.78 11.44
C ARG A 98 0.72 -3.64 11.01
N ALA A 99 0.44 -3.49 9.70
CA ALA A 99 -0.54 -2.53 9.22
C ALA A 99 -1.96 -2.85 9.70
N LEU A 100 -2.33 -4.13 9.76
CA LEU A 100 -3.61 -4.57 10.35
C LEU A 100 -3.65 -4.45 11.86
N ASP A 101 -2.54 -4.65 12.56
CA ASP A 101 -2.46 -4.44 14.00
C ASP A 101 -2.64 -2.95 14.34
N ASP A 102 -2.05 -2.07 13.53
CA ASP A 102 -2.16 -0.61 13.68
C ASP A 102 -3.59 -0.10 13.36
N ASP A 103 -4.23 -0.60 12.29
CA ASP A 103 -5.64 -0.34 11.96
C ASP A 103 -6.37 -1.60 11.41
N PRO A 104 -7.10 -2.33 12.28
CA PRO A 104 -7.83 -3.53 11.87
C PRO A 104 -8.99 -3.29 10.91
N ARG A 105 -9.41 -2.04 10.69
CA ARG A 105 -10.50 -1.68 9.77
C ARG A 105 -9.99 -1.23 8.41
N PHE A 106 -8.68 -1.08 8.24
CA PHE A 106 -8.11 -0.69 6.96
C PHE A 106 -8.17 -1.86 5.97
N ALA A 107 -9.28 -1.95 5.23
CA ALA A 107 -9.60 -3.06 4.34
C ALA A 107 -8.47 -3.38 3.35
N ARG A 108 -7.76 -2.34 2.87
CA ARG A 108 -6.63 -2.50 1.96
C ARG A 108 -5.48 -3.31 2.58
N ALA A 109 -5.18 -3.18 3.87
CA ALA A 109 -4.16 -4.00 4.51
C ALA A 109 -4.55 -5.49 4.53
N ALA A 110 -5.83 -5.78 4.83
CA ALA A 110 -6.36 -7.15 4.82
C ALA A 110 -6.34 -7.76 3.43
N LEU A 111 -6.74 -6.97 2.44
CA LEU A 111 -6.70 -7.33 1.03
C LEU A 111 -5.29 -7.74 0.59
N SER A 112 -4.32 -6.86 0.80
CA SER A 112 -2.93 -7.07 0.35
C SER A 112 -2.28 -8.26 1.09
N LEU A 113 -2.58 -8.45 2.38
CA LEU A 113 -2.11 -9.62 3.13
C LEU A 113 -2.74 -10.93 2.62
N ALA A 114 -4.05 -10.93 2.36
CA ALA A 114 -4.75 -12.12 1.86
C ALA A 114 -4.28 -12.51 0.45
N GLN A 115 -4.03 -11.54 -0.42
CA GLN A 115 -3.43 -11.75 -1.73
C GLN A 115 -2.05 -12.40 -1.61
N LEU A 116 -1.18 -11.85 -0.77
CA LEU A 116 0.15 -12.38 -0.51
C LEU A 116 0.08 -13.85 -0.03
N LEU A 117 -0.76 -14.13 0.97
CA LEU A 117 -0.91 -15.47 1.54
C LEU A 117 -1.47 -16.48 0.54
N ARG A 118 -2.48 -16.09 -0.26
CA ARG A 118 -3.03 -16.97 -1.30
C ARG A 118 -1.98 -17.30 -2.37
N HIS A 119 -1.21 -16.30 -2.82
CA HIS A 119 -0.13 -16.54 -3.79
C HIS A 119 0.99 -17.42 -3.23
N ALA A 120 1.21 -17.38 -1.91
CA ALA A 120 2.10 -18.29 -1.20
C ALA A 120 1.50 -19.69 -0.91
N GLY A 121 0.29 -19.99 -1.40
CA GLY A 121 -0.39 -21.27 -1.16
C GLY A 121 -1.01 -21.41 0.24
N ARG A 122 -0.94 -20.38 1.10
CA ARG A 122 -1.50 -20.36 2.46
C ARG A 122 -2.97 -19.94 2.43
N THR A 123 -3.77 -20.68 1.66
CA THR A 123 -5.17 -20.37 1.33
C THR A 123 -6.07 -20.32 2.55
N ARG A 124 -5.85 -21.20 3.54
CA ARG A 124 -6.58 -21.19 4.81
C ARG A 124 -6.38 -19.90 5.62
N GLU A 125 -5.15 -19.39 5.68
CA GLU A 125 -4.86 -18.14 6.37
C GLU A 125 -5.44 -16.94 5.62
N ALA A 126 -5.32 -16.92 4.28
CA ALA A 126 -5.95 -15.88 3.46
C ALA A 126 -7.48 -15.82 3.68
N LEU A 127 -8.14 -16.98 3.79
CA LEU A 127 -9.57 -17.07 4.09
C LEU A 127 -9.89 -16.53 5.48
N SER A 128 -9.05 -16.82 6.48
CA SER A 128 -9.22 -16.29 7.84
C SER A 128 -9.04 -14.77 7.92
N ILE A 129 -8.09 -14.20 7.17
CA ILE A 129 -7.87 -12.75 7.13
C ILE A 129 -9.06 -12.05 6.48
N THR A 130 -9.50 -12.53 5.31
CA THR A 130 -10.61 -11.92 4.58
C THR A 130 -11.96 -12.05 5.31
N SER A 131 -12.21 -13.16 6.00
CA SER A 131 -13.44 -13.34 6.79
C SER A 131 -13.51 -12.36 7.96
N ALA A 132 -12.40 -12.18 8.68
CA ALA A 132 -12.30 -11.23 9.78
C ALA A 132 -12.44 -9.77 9.30
N ALA A 133 -11.86 -9.45 8.14
CA ALA A 133 -11.93 -8.11 7.58
C ALA A 133 -13.34 -7.79 7.04
N ARG A 134 -14.03 -8.75 6.41
CA ARG A 134 -15.40 -8.56 5.89
C ARG A 134 -16.40 -8.23 6.99
N ALA A 135 -16.22 -8.77 8.19
CA ALA A 135 -17.07 -8.42 9.33
C ALA A 135 -17.00 -6.92 9.71
N ARG A 136 -16.04 -6.17 9.16
CA ARG A 136 -15.76 -4.77 9.49
C ARG A 136 -15.84 -3.83 8.28
N SER A 137 -15.92 -4.37 7.06
CA SER A 137 -15.89 -3.60 5.81
C SER A 137 -16.57 -4.36 4.67
N ASP A 138 -17.43 -3.67 3.92
CA ASP A 138 -18.07 -4.17 2.70
C ASP A 138 -17.30 -3.75 1.43
N ASP A 139 -15.97 -3.77 1.51
CA ASP A 139 -15.12 -3.38 0.39
C ASP A 139 -15.24 -4.42 -0.75
N PRO A 140 -15.62 -4.02 -1.98
CA PRO A 140 -15.84 -4.96 -3.08
C PRO A 140 -14.61 -5.81 -3.44
N ASP A 141 -13.41 -5.24 -3.36
CA ASP A 141 -12.18 -5.97 -3.65
C ASP A 141 -11.95 -7.03 -2.56
N LEU A 142 -12.24 -6.69 -1.31
CA LEU A 142 -12.13 -7.64 -0.19
C LEU A 142 -13.12 -8.81 -0.33
N LEU A 143 -14.34 -8.55 -0.81
CA LEU A 143 -15.34 -9.58 -1.09
C LEU A 143 -14.85 -10.53 -2.20
N LEU A 144 -14.31 -9.97 -3.28
CA LEU A 144 -13.72 -10.74 -4.37
C LEU A 144 -12.58 -11.62 -3.85
N GLU A 145 -11.65 -11.04 -3.08
CA GLU A 145 -10.52 -11.79 -2.54
C GLU A 145 -10.93 -12.87 -1.55
N HIS A 146 -11.99 -12.65 -0.77
CA HIS A 146 -12.56 -13.69 0.08
C HIS A 146 -13.07 -14.88 -0.74
N ALA A 147 -13.83 -14.62 -1.81
CA ALA A 147 -14.35 -15.67 -2.68
C ALA A 147 -13.22 -16.45 -3.36
N LEU A 148 -12.16 -15.76 -3.79
CA LEU A 148 -10.96 -16.40 -4.36
C LEU A 148 -10.25 -17.27 -3.33
N ALA A 149 -10.07 -16.79 -2.09
CA ALA A 149 -9.47 -17.56 -1.01
C ALA A 149 -10.30 -18.81 -0.66
N LEU A 150 -11.63 -18.69 -0.60
CA LEU A 150 -12.54 -19.79 -0.31
C LEU A 150 -12.45 -20.90 -1.38
N ARG A 151 -12.50 -20.51 -2.66
CA ARG A 151 -12.40 -21.44 -3.78
C ARG A 151 -11.02 -22.12 -3.86
N ALA A 152 -9.96 -21.42 -3.45
CA ALA A 152 -8.63 -22.01 -3.40
C ALA A 152 -8.53 -23.03 -2.26
N TRP A 153 -9.01 -22.68 -1.07
CA TRP A 153 -9.04 -23.59 0.08
C TRP A 153 -9.84 -24.87 -0.18
N GLN A 154 -11.01 -24.77 -0.84
CA GLN A 154 -11.81 -25.95 -1.20
C GLN A 154 -11.06 -26.89 -2.14
N ARG A 155 -10.39 -26.34 -3.17
CA ARG A 155 -9.57 -27.14 -4.10
C ARG A 155 -8.39 -27.82 -3.42
N ASP A 156 -7.78 -27.18 -2.42
CA ASP A 156 -6.68 -27.76 -1.66
C ASP A 156 -7.16 -28.86 -0.71
N ALA A 157 -8.38 -28.76 -0.18
CA ALA A 157 -8.98 -29.76 0.70
C ALA A 157 -9.43 -31.05 -0.03
N GLU A 158 -9.62 -30.97 -1.35
CA GLU A 158 -10.02 -32.08 -2.22
C GLU A 158 -8.83 -32.84 -2.83
N ARG A 159 -7.60 -32.39 -2.58
CA ARG A 159 -6.35 -33.03 -3.04
C ARG A 159 -5.74 -33.91 -1.94
#